data_AF-A0A6P1DCF5-F1
#
_entry.id   AF-A0A6P1DCF5-F1
#
_cell.length_a   1.000
_cell.length_b   1.000
_cell.length_c   1.000
_cell.angle_alpha   90.00
_cell.angle_beta   90.00
_cell.angle_gamma   90.00
#
_symmetry.space_group_name_H-M   'P 1'
#
loop_
_entity.id
_entity.type
_entity.pdbx_description
1 polymer ?
#
loop_
_entity_poly.entity_id
_entity_poly.type
_entity_poly.pdbx_seq_one_letter_code
_entity_poly.pdbx_strand_id
1 'polypeptide(L)' 'DADEVQVRCGLPVLNYFAAPRIRWLLDSDERLRARAERGDALFGTIDTWLLWNLTGGTRGGLHLTDVTNASRTML' A
#
# COMPACT_ATOMS: atom_id res chain seq x y z
N ASP A 1 15.06 -9.26 -5.20
CA ASP A 1 15.08 -10.57 -5.90
C ASP A 1 13.76 -11.31 -5.62
N ALA A 2 13.30 -12.22 -6.48
CA ALA A 2 12.06 -12.98 -6.23
C ALA A 2 12.17 -13.84 -4.96
N ASP A 3 13.33 -14.45 -4.73
CA ASP A 3 13.61 -15.25 -3.53
C ASP A 3 13.63 -14.38 -2.26
N GLU A 4 14.12 -13.14 -2.38
CA GLU A 4 14.18 -12.19 -1.27
C GLU A 4 12.78 -11.77 -0.79
N VAL A 5 11.81 -11.65 -1.71
CA VAL A 5 10.40 -11.39 -1.35
C VAL A 5 9.84 -12.51 -0.49
N GLN A 6 10.13 -13.76 -0.84
CA GLN A 6 9.68 -14.90 -0.06
C GLN A 6 10.33 -14.93 1.33
N VAL A 7 11.62 -14.60 1.44
CA VAL A 7 12.33 -14.54 2.72
C VAL A 7 11.80 -13.41 3.62
N ARG A 8 11.53 -12.22 3.08
CA ARG A 8 11.10 -11.06 3.87
C ARG A 8 9.61 -11.10 4.22
N CYS A 9 8.77 -11.49 3.27
CA CYS A 9 7.32 -11.38 3.41
C CYS A 9 6.64 -12.73 3.68
N GLY A 10 7.29 -13.86 3.41
CA GLY A 10 6.66 -15.19 3.48
C GLY A 10 5.62 -15.43 2.39
N LEU A 11 5.64 -14.64 1.32
CA LEU A 11 4.65 -14.67 0.24
C LEU A 11 5.25 -15.16 -1.08
N PRO A 12 4.50 -15.94 -1.88
CA PRO A 12 4.91 -16.22 -3.25
C PRO A 12 4.77 -14.97 -4.13
N VAL A 13 5.62 -14.84 -5.15
CA VAL A 13 5.53 -13.74 -6.12
C VAL A 13 4.35 -13.95 -7.05
N LEU A 14 3.22 -13.31 -6.73
CA LEU A 14 1.95 -13.39 -7.46
C LEU A 14 1.33 -12.01 -7.63
N ASN A 15 0.47 -11.87 -8.64
CA ASN A 15 -0.32 -10.64 -8.89
C ASN A 15 -1.42 -10.37 -7.85
N TYR A 16 -1.64 -11.30 -6.92
CA TYR A 16 -2.70 -11.21 -5.91
C TYR A 16 -2.46 -10.08 -4.89
N PHE A 17 -1.22 -9.81 -4.51
CA PHE A 17 -0.91 -8.89 -3.42
C PHE A 17 -0.85 -7.42 -3.87
N ALA A 18 -0.70 -6.50 -2.91
CA ALA A 18 -0.79 -5.07 -3.18
C ALA A 18 0.44 -4.52 -3.93
N ALA A 19 1.67 -4.94 -3.56
CA ALA A 19 2.89 -4.34 -4.08
C ALA A 19 3.00 -4.33 -5.62
N PRO A 20 2.70 -5.42 -6.36
CA PRO A 20 2.73 -5.38 -7.82
C PRO A 20 1.72 -4.39 -8.41
N ARG A 21 0.55 -4.25 -7.79
CA ARG A 21 -0.49 -3.30 -8.23
C ARG A 21 -0.09 -1.85 -7.92
N ILE A 22 0.48 -1.58 -6.75
CA ILE A 22 1.01 -0.25 -6.38
C ILE A 22 2.12 0.13 -7.37
N ARG A 23 3.07 -0.78 -7.61
CA ARG A 23 4.17 -0.56 -8.56
C ARG A 23 3.63 -0.22 -9.95
N TRP A 24 2.68 -1.00 -10.44
CA TRP A 24 2.05 -0.76 -11.74
C TRP A 24 1.38 0.62 -11.81
N LEU A 25 0.63 1.03 -10.78
CA LEU A 25 0.00 2.35 -10.73
C LEU A 25 1.03 3.48 -10.79
N LEU A 26 2.13 3.37 -10.03
CA LEU A 26 3.20 4.37 -10.00
C LEU A 26 4.02 4.40 -11.30
N ASP A 27 4.13 3.28 -12.02
CA ASP A 27 4.80 3.23 -13.32
C ASP A 27 3.90 3.73 -14.46
N SER A 28 2.58 3.62 -14.30
CA SER A 28 1.60 3.96 -15.34
C SER A 28 1.18 5.43 -15.33
N ASP A 29 1.33 6.13 -14.19
CA ASP A 29 0.98 7.55 -14.06
C ASP A 29 2.08 8.33 -13.34
N GLU A 30 2.88 9.05 -14.14
CA GLU A 30 3.97 9.91 -13.64
C GLU A 30 3.47 11.01 -12.69
N ARG A 31 2.23 11.49 -12.85
CA ARG A 31 1.65 12.49 -11.95
C ARG A 31 1.36 11.88 -10.59
N LEU A 32 0.88 10.63 -10.58
CA LEU A 32 0.68 9.88 -9.35
C LEU A 32 2.00 9.60 -8.65
N ARG A 33 3.03 9.17 -9.38
CA ARG A 33 4.39 8.99 -8.85
C ARG A 33 4.93 10.26 -8.20
N ALA A 34 4.89 11.37 -8.92
CA ALA A 34 5.36 12.66 -8.39
C ALA A 34 4.56 13.12 -7.15
N ARG A 35 3.26 12.84 -7.07
CA ARG A 35 2.44 13.12 -5.88
C ARG A 35 2.81 12.22 -4.71
N ALA A 36 3.00 10.93 -4.94
CA ALA A 36 3.39 9.97 -3.90
C ALA A 36 4.77 10.31 -3.32
N GLU A 37 5.74 10.68 -4.14
CA GLU A 37 7.08 11.08 -3.70
C GLU A 37 7.09 12.37 -2.87
N ARG A 38 6.09 13.25 -3.04
CA ARG A 38 5.89 14.44 -2.19
C ARG A 38 5.06 14.18 -0.93
N GLY A 39 4.53 12.97 -0.75
CA GLY A 39 3.62 12.64 0.35
C GLY A 39 2.17 13.11 0.14
N ASP A 40 1.79 13.51 -1.08
CA ASP A 40 0.43 13.97 -1.43
C ASP A 40 -0.54 12.79 -1.73
N ALA A 41 -0.10 11.56 -1.52
CA ALA A 41 -0.86 10.33 -1.76
C ALA A 41 -0.60 9.32 -0.64
N LEU A 42 -1.65 8.59 -0.25
CA LEU A 42 -1.60 7.53 0.74
C LEU A 42 -1.99 6.20 0.10
N PHE A 43 -1.27 5.14 0.43
CA PHE A 43 -1.67 3.76 0.18
C PHE A 43 -2.30 3.18 1.44
N GLY A 44 -3.32 2.34 1.29
CA GLY A 44 -3.90 1.57 2.39
C GLY A 44 -4.64 0.35 1.87
N THR A 45 -4.65 -0.71 2.67
CA THR A 45 -5.61 -1.82 2.52
C THR A 45 -7.02 -1.34 2.88
N ILE A 46 -8.03 -2.19 2.70
CA ILE A 46 -9.44 -1.80 2.90
C ILE A 46 -9.70 -1.35 4.36
N ASP A 47 -9.09 -2.01 5.34
CA ASP A 47 -9.14 -1.61 6.75
C ASP A 47 -8.57 -0.20 6.96
N THR A 48 -7.42 0.13 6.36
CA THR A 48 -6.84 1.47 6.41
C THR A 48 -7.74 2.51 5.78
N TRP A 49 -8.34 2.21 4.62
CA TRP A 49 -9.26 3.12 3.96
C TRP A 49 -10.49 3.41 4.82
N LEU A 50 -11.08 2.37 5.43
CA LEU A 50 -12.22 2.53 6.33
C LEU A 50 -11.85 3.33 7.58
N LEU A 51 -10.75 2.98 8.24
CA LEU A 51 -10.24 3.71 9.42
C LEU A 51 -10.02 5.19 9.11
N TRP A 52 -9.32 5.49 8.01
CA TRP A 52 -9.06 6.86 7.58
C TRP A 52 -10.34 7.68 7.44
N ASN A 53 -11.33 7.15 6.70
CA ASN A 53 -12.59 7.86 6.48
C ASN A 53 -13.41 8.02 7.76
N LEU A 54 -13.48 6.98 8.60
CA LEU A 54 -14.26 7.00 9.84
C LEU A 54 -13.67 7.89 10.93
N THR A 55 -12.36 8.19 10.87
CA THR A 55 -11.65 8.96 11.91
C THR A 55 -11.39 10.41 11.52
N GLY A 56 -11.87 10.88 10.36
CA GLY A 56 -11.80 12.30 9.97
C GLY A 56 -11.35 12.54 8.53
N GLY A 57 -10.81 11.52 7.86
CA GLY A 57 -10.37 11.59 6.48
C GLY A 57 -9.37 12.73 6.25
N THR A 58 -9.62 13.57 5.26
CA THR A 58 -8.78 14.74 4.95
C THR A 58 -8.73 15.80 6.06
N ARG A 59 -9.54 15.67 7.12
CA ARG A 59 -9.53 16.55 8.31
C ARG A 59 -8.64 16.03 9.45
N GLY A 60 -7.73 15.10 9.17
CA GLY A 60 -6.82 14.52 10.17
C GLY A 60 -7.19 13.10 10.59
N GLY A 61 -7.71 12.29 9.66
CA GLY A 61 -7.98 10.88 9.89
C GLY A 61 -6.72 10.09 10.26
N LEU A 62 -6.93 8.99 10.99
CA LEU A 62 -5.89 8.06 11.38
C LEU A 62 -5.58 7.12 10.20
N HIS A 63 -4.34 7.17 9.72
CA HIS A 63 -3.83 6.29 8.65
C HIS A 63 -3.10 5.09 9.28
N LEU A 64 -3.84 4.02 9.55
CA LEU A 64 -3.38 2.85 10.31
C LEU A 64 -3.77 1.53 9.62
N THR A 65 -3.03 0.45 9.91
CA THR A 65 -3.39 -0.94 9.57
C THR A 65 -2.86 -1.86 10.66
N ASP A 66 -3.44 -3.06 10.80
CA ASP A 66 -2.90 -4.09 11.69
C ASP A 66 -1.82 -4.94 10.99
N VAL A 67 -1.05 -5.70 11.78
CA VAL A 67 0.03 -6.54 11.26
C VAL A 67 -0.47 -7.65 10.31
N THR A 68 -1.71 -8.12 10.48
CA THR A 68 -2.29 -9.16 9.64
C THR A 68 -2.57 -8.64 8.24
N ASN A 69 -3.23 -7.48 8.10
CA ASN A 69 -3.45 -6.85 6.79
C ASN A 69 -2.13 -6.39 6.16
N ALA A 70 -1.23 -5.79 6.95
CA ALA A 70 0.09 -5.38 6.48
C ALA A 70 0.90 -6.56 5.89
N SER A 71 0.84 -7.73 6.52
CA SER A 71 1.55 -8.93 6.05
C SER A 71 1.12 -9.41 4.65
N ARG A 72 -0.05 -8.95 4.17
CA ARG A 72 -0.61 -9.30 2.85
C ARG A 72 -0.28 -8.29 1.76
N THR A 73 0.54 -7.28 2.04
CA THR A 73 0.88 -6.24 1.07
C THR A 73 2.01 -6.64 0.12
N MET A 74 2.90 -7.55 0.53
CA MET A 74 4.17 -7.86 -0.17
C MET A 74 5.13 -6.66 -0.21
N LEU A 75 5.13 -5.83 0.84
CA LEU A 75 6.03 -4.70 1.06
C LEU A 75 7.01 -5.00 2.20
#